data_AF-A0A2M7I5H5-F1
#
_entry.id   AF-A0A2M7I5H5-F1
#
_cell.length_a   1.000
_cell.length_b   1.000
_cell.length_c   1.000
_cell.angle_alpha   90.00
_cell.angle_beta   90.00
_cell.angle_gamma   90.00
#
_symmetry.space_group_name_H-M   'P 1'
#
loop_
_entity.id
_entity.type
_entity.pdbx_description
1 polymer ?
#
loop_
_entity_poly.entity_id
_entity_poly.type
_entity_poly.pdbx_seq_one_letter_code
_entity_poly.pdbx_strand_id
1 'polypeptide(L)' 'MKGNFKIRNWTAGDKFYPIGLKGSKKISDYLTEQKIPNYRRKDQLVLTNNNKIVWVLGLRLDDRFKIT' A
#
# COMPACT_ATOMS: atom_id res chain seq x y z
N MET A 1 -16.66 -8.85 6.48
CA MET A 1 -15.68 -8.96 5.38
C MET A 1 -15.24 -10.42 5.25
N LYS A 2 -15.62 -11.14 4.19
CA LYS A 2 -14.94 -12.38 3.80
C LYS A 2 -13.78 -11.98 2.89
N GLY A 3 -12.55 -12.25 3.29
CA GLY A 3 -11.37 -11.86 2.52
C GLY A 3 -10.14 -12.58 3.02
N ASN A 4 -9.28 -13.01 2.10
CA ASN A 4 -8.00 -13.62 2.46
C ASN A 4 -6.99 -12.50 2.69
N PHE A 5 -6.85 -12.09 3.96
CA PHE A 5 -5.91 -11.06 4.36
C PHE A 5 -4.51 -11.64 4.49
N LYS A 6 -3.55 -11.02 3.80
CA LYS A 6 -2.14 -11.41 3.86
C LYS A 6 -1.26 -10.19 4.01
N ILE A 7 -0.28 -10.32 4.89
CA ILE A 7 0.83 -9.37 4.99
C ILE A 7 1.98 -9.92 4.14
N ARG A 8 2.58 -9.06 3.32
CA ARG A 8 3.79 -9.38 2.55
C ARG A 8 4.63 -8.14 2.34
N ASN A 9 5.89 -8.32 1.91
CA ASN A 9 6.64 -7.22 1.32
C ASN A 9 5.92 -6.73 0.06
N TRP A 10 5.96 -5.42 -0.17
CA TRP A 10 5.53 -4.88 -1.45
C TRP A 10 6.42 -5.40 -2.59
N THR A 11 5.87 -5.41 -3.79
CA THR A 11 6.56 -5.85 -5.00
C THR A 11 6.47 -4.78 -6.07
N ALA A 12 7.46 -4.73 -6.97
CA ALA A 12 7.45 -3.79 -8.09
C ALA A 12 6.15 -3.92 -8.90
N GLY A 13 5.53 -2.78 -9.20
CA GLY A 13 4.23 -2.74 -9.88
C GLY A 13 3.02 -2.69 -8.96
N ASP A 14 3.17 -2.91 -7.64
CA ASP A 14 2.09 -2.73 -6.69
C ASP A 14 1.50 -1.31 -6.76
N LYS A 15 0.17 -1.24 -6.80
CA LYS A 15 -0.61 0.00 -6.84
C LYS A 15 -1.70 -0.02 -5.79
N PHE A 16 -1.99 1.16 -5.25
CA PHE A 16 -3.07 1.38 -4.28
C PHE A 16 -3.71 2.75 -4.50
N TYR A 17 -4.85 3.01 -3.86
CA TYR A 17 -5.60 4.26 -3.94
C TYR A 17 -5.46 4.99 -2.61
N PRO A 18 -4.43 5.82 -2.40
CA PRO A 18 -4.20 6.44 -1.09
C PRO A 18 -5.38 7.32 -0.64
N ILE A 19 -5.81 7.17 0.62
CA ILE A 19 -6.82 8.06 1.23
C ILE A 19 -6.41 9.53 1.06
N GLY A 20 -7.40 10.35 0.68
CA GLY A 20 -7.24 11.80 0.52
C GLY A 20 -6.54 12.22 -0.77
N LEU A 21 -6.16 11.28 -1.63
CA LEU A 21 -5.60 11.54 -2.95
C LEU A 21 -6.52 11.01 -4.05
N LYS A 22 -6.56 11.68 -5.19
CA LYS A 22 -7.32 11.23 -6.36
C LYS A 22 -6.53 10.15 -7.12
N GLY A 23 -7.19 9.05 -7.43
CA GLY A 23 -6.67 7.99 -8.30
C GLY A 23 -5.73 7.00 -7.62
N SER A 24 -5.11 6.15 -8.43
CA SER A 24 -4.15 5.14 -7.96
C SER A 24 -2.71 5.65 -8.03
N LYS A 25 -1.86 5.18 -7.11
CA LYS A 25 -0.42 5.46 -7.10
C LYS A 25 0.37 4.15 -6.99
N LYS A 26 1.55 4.08 -7.63
CA LYS A 26 2.49 2.97 -7.39
C LYS A 26 3.08 3.08 -5.98
N ILE A 27 3.27 1.96 -5.30
CA ILE A 27 3.91 1.95 -3.99
C ILE A 27 5.35 2.49 -4.08
N SER A 28 6.08 2.19 -5.16
CA SER A 28 7.43 2.73 -5.41
C SER A 28 7.47 4.26 -5.37
N ASP A 29 6.50 4.89 -6.02
CA ASP A 29 6.43 6.34 -6.18
C ASP A 29 6.01 6.96 -4.84
N TYR A 30 5.04 6.35 -4.17
CA TYR A 30 4.62 6.76 -2.83
C TYR A 30 5.75 6.68 -1.79
N LEU A 31 6.54 5.59 -1.77
CA LEU A 31 7.70 5.46 -0.89
C LEU A 31 8.80 6.50 -1.21
N THR A 32 8.92 6.89 -2.49
CA THR A 32 9.83 7.97 -2.90
C THR A 32 9.38 9.31 -2.34
N GLU A 33 8.10 9.63 -2.45
CA GLU A 33 7.51 10.86 -1.92
C GLU A 33 7.60 10.94 -0.39
N GLN A 34 7.46 9.81 0.30
CA GLN A 34 7.68 9.70 1.76
C GLN A 34 9.16 9.75 2.15
N LYS A 35 10.07 9.98 1.20
CA LYS A 35 11.54 10.03 1.39
C LYS A 35 12.11 8.78 2.07
N ILE A 36 11.48 7.63 1.84
CA ILE A 36 11.97 6.35 2.37
C ILE A 36 13.24 5.97 1.59
N PRO A 37 14.38 5.72 2.26
CA PRO A 37 15.61 5.31 1.59
C PRO A 37 15.47 3.96 0.89
N ASN A 38 16.13 3.77 -0.26
CA ASN A 38 16.04 2.54 -1.06
C ASN A 38 16.31 1.26 -0.25
N TYR A 39 17.29 1.29 0.66
CA TYR A 39 17.63 0.13 1.49
C TYR A 39 16.51 -0.31 2.42
N ARG A 40 15.59 0.58 2.83
CA ARG A 40 14.41 0.26 3.63
C ARG A 40 13.19 -0.06 2.80
N ARG A 41 13.13 0.40 1.54
CA ARG A 41 11.96 0.18 0.69
C ARG A 41 11.66 -1.30 0.55
N LYS A 42 12.67 -2.15 0.32
CA LYS A 42 12.48 -3.61 0.16
C LYS A 42 11.76 -4.28 1.34
N ASP A 43 11.87 -3.70 2.53
CA ASP A 43 11.30 -4.23 3.77
C ASP A 43 9.93 -3.61 4.08
N GLN A 44 9.40 -2.76 3.19
CA GLN A 44 8.07 -2.18 3.37
C GLN A 44 7.00 -3.26 3.22
N LEU A 45 6.23 -3.44 4.29
CA LEU A 45 5.10 -4.36 4.33
C LEU A 45 3.81 -3.72 3.82
N VAL A 46 2.97 -4.55 3.22
CA VAL A 46 1.63 -4.22 2.78
C VAL A 46 0.63 -5.25 3.29
N LEU A 47 -0.54 -4.77 3.72
CA LEU A 47 -1.71 -5.61 3.93
C LEU A 47 -2.46 -5.73 2.60
N THR A 48 -2.83 -6.95 2.25
CA THR A 48 -3.58 -7.25 1.03
C THR A 48 -4.84 -8.04 1.33
N ASN A 49 -5.87 -7.87 0.50
CA ASN A 49 -7.05 -8.73 0.47
C ASN A 49 -7.28 -9.17 -0.98
N ASN A 50 -7.24 -10.48 -1.25
CA ASN A 50 -7.34 -11.03 -2.61
C ASN A 50 -6.39 -10.32 -3.59
N ASN A 51 -5.13 -10.16 -3.19
CA ASN A 51 -4.04 -9.47 -3.90
C ASN A 51 -4.23 -7.96 -4.14
N LYS A 52 -5.34 -7.35 -3.70
CA LYS A 52 -5.49 -5.89 -3.71
C LYS A 52 -4.83 -5.30 -2.47
N ILE A 53 -4.07 -4.22 -2.63
CA ILE A 53 -3.47 -3.49 -1.51
C ILE A 53 -4.60 -2.83 -0.70
N VAL A 54 -4.57 -3.06 0.61
CA VAL A 54 -5.48 -2.49 1.61
C VAL A 54 -4.76 -1.39 2.39
N TRP A 55 -3.50 -1.63 2.76
CA TRP A 55 -2.72 -0.71 3.58
C TRP A 55 -1.24 -0.85 3.25
N VAL A 56 -0.57 0.28 2.98
CA VAL A 56 0.88 0.38 3.10
C VAL A 56 1.19 0.56 4.59
N LEU A 57 1.62 -0.52 5.27
CA LEU A 57 1.66 -0.56 6.73
C LEU A 57 2.52 0.56 7.31
N GLY A 58 1.98 1.23 8.33
CA GLY A 58 2.62 2.37 8.98
C GLY A 58 2.61 3.68 8.16
N LEU A 59 2.09 3.69 6.94
CA LEU A 59 2.12 4.86 6.06
C LEU A 59 0.73 5.34 5.61
N ARG A 60 -0.02 4.55 4.83
CA ARG A 60 -1.29 5.01 4.24
C ARG A 60 -2.25 3.89 3.86
N LEU A 61 -3.52 4.03 4.27
CA LEU A 61 -4.62 3.15 3.89
C LEU A 61 -5.08 3.40 2.45
N ASP A 62 -5.59 2.36 1.80
CA ASP A 62 -6.30 2.45 0.53
C ASP A 62 -7.75 2.96 0.78
N ASP A 63 -8.16 3.99 0.04
CA ASP A 63 -9.43 4.71 0.15
C ASP A 63 -10.65 3.80 -0.06
N ARG A 64 -10.49 2.72 -0.84
CA ARG A 64 -11.57 1.74 -1.08
C ARG A 64 -11.85 0.86 0.13
N PHE A 65 -11.02 0.92 1.17
CA PHE A 65 -11.14 0.13 2.40
C PHE A 65 -11.38 0.98 3.65
N LYS A 66 -11.66 2.28 3.51
CA LYS A 66 -12.03 3.13 4.65
C LYS A 66 -13.42 2.78 5.17
N ILE A 67 -13.63 2.96 6.47
CA ILE A 67 -14.95 2.86 7.09
C ILE A 67 -15.64 4.22 6.95
N THR A 68 -16.93 4.24 6.62
CA THR A 68 -17.78 5.44 6.55
C THR A 68 -18.83 5.38 7.64
#